data_AF-A0A8H2WXY8-F1
#
_entry.id   AF-A0A8H2WXY8-F1
#
_cell.length_a   1.000
_cell.length_b   1.000
_cell.length_c   1.000
_cell.angle_alpha   90.00
_cell.angle_beta   90.00
_cell.angle_gamma   90.00
#
_symmetry.space_group_name_H-M   'P 1'
#
loop_
_entity.id
_entity.type
_entity.pdbx_description
1 polymer ?
#
loop_
_entity_poly.entity_id
_entity_poly.type
_entity_poly.pdbx_seq_one_letter_code
_entity_poly.pdbx_strand_id
1 'polypeptide(L)'
;MVCITSIISLVFIGLVAARPVPFETRALAKRAFTEQQYSTFQISDGTSGNAQTEANAVFPDPFKGRDLATVTAAELKAVQNMREAAEAAEVDKFNKQVSAASGDAATALQNGKIKNKVLKLTGEVQAIQIKIAQGKTAGKDTTGDETKLKEEQTKLTKNIATDVKNKGKASKGVA
;
A
#
# COMPACT_ATOMS: atom_id res chain seq x y z
N MET A 1 -16.40 39.74 -87.69
CA MET A 1 -17.01 38.55 -87.06
C MET A 1 -16.37 38.42 -85.67
N VAL A 2 -16.89 39.14 -84.67
CA VAL A 2 -17.88 38.70 -83.65
C VAL A 2 -17.47 37.40 -82.93
N CYS A 3 -17.15 37.53 -81.63
CA CYS A 3 -17.53 36.68 -80.47
C CYS A 3 -16.43 36.79 -79.38
N ILE A 4 -16.60 37.51 -78.27
CA ILE A 4 -17.45 37.24 -77.07
C ILE A 4 -16.76 36.27 -76.08
N THR A 5 -16.39 36.83 -74.91
CA THR A 5 -16.23 36.23 -73.55
C THR A 5 -15.20 35.10 -73.38
N SER A 6 -14.52 34.92 -72.24
CA SER A 6 -15.07 34.89 -70.90
C SER A 6 -13.96 34.96 -69.84
N ILE A 7 -14.22 35.71 -68.76
CA ILE A 7 -13.37 35.83 -67.58
C ILE A 7 -13.63 34.61 -66.69
N ILE A 8 -12.60 33.82 -66.40
CA ILE A 8 -12.67 32.74 -65.40
C ILE A 8 -11.86 33.17 -64.18
N SER A 9 -12.56 33.68 -63.17
CA SER A 9 -12.03 33.89 -61.82
C SER A 9 -12.04 32.56 -61.07
N LEU A 10 -10.85 32.03 -60.75
CA LEU A 10 -10.68 30.85 -59.90
C LEU A 10 -10.58 31.31 -58.43
N VAL A 11 -11.63 31.06 -57.64
CA VAL A 11 -11.61 31.23 -56.18
C VAL A 11 -11.09 29.93 -55.57
N PHE A 12 -9.88 29.97 -55.01
CA PHE A 12 -9.32 28.90 -54.19
C PHE A 12 -9.93 28.95 -52.78
N ILE A 13 -10.78 27.97 -52.45
CA ILE A 13 -11.25 27.75 -51.08
C ILE A 13 -10.26 26.80 -50.39
N GLY A 14 -9.42 27.35 -49.51
CA GLY A 14 -8.50 26.57 -48.67
C GLY A 14 -9.25 25.94 -47.49
N LEU A 15 -9.45 24.62 -47.52
CA LEU A 15 -10.00 23.86 -46.39
C LEU A 15 -8.86 23.52 -45.42
N VAL A 16 -8.78 24.25 -44.29
CA VAL A 16 -7.85 23.91 -43.19
C VAL A 16 -8.51 22.80 -42.35
N ALA A 17 -8.09 21.56 -42.57
CA ALA A 17 -8.46 20.44 -41.70
C ALA A 17 -7.61 20.51 -40.42
N ALA A 18 -8.15 21.10 -39.36
CA ALA A 18 -7.57 21.00 -38.02
C ALA A 18 -7.71 19.54 -37.54
N ARG A 19 -6.61 18.78 -37.61
CA ARG A 19 -6.56 17.45 -36.99
C ARG A 19 -6.56 17.64 -35.47
N PRO A 20 -7.49 17.00 -34.73
CA PRO A 20 -7.40 16.99 -33.28
C PRO A 20 -6.08 16.31 -32.90
N VAL A 21 -5.26 17.04 -32.14
CA VAL A 21 -4.09 16.46 -31.47
C VAL A 21 -4.63 15.37 -30.55
N PRO A 22 -4.18 14.10 -30.66
CA PRO A 22 -4.56 13.10 -29.69
C PRO A 22 -4.02 13.58 -28.33
N PHE A 23 -4.93 14.05 -27.49
CA PHE A 23 -4.66 14.19 -26.08
C PHE A 23 -4.59 12.76 -25.56
N GLU A 24 -3.39 12.17 -25.64
CA GLU A 24 -3.04 10.99 -24.85
C GLU A 24 -3.35 11.37 -23.42
N THR A 25 -4.50 10.93 -22.89
CA THR A 25 -4.71 10.86 -21.46
C THR A 25 -3.58 9.99 -20.95
N ARG A 26 -2.46 10.59 -20.54
CA ARG A 26 -1.45 9.91 -19.73
C ARG A 26 -2.22 9.43 -18.53
N ALA A 27 -2.66 8.17 -18.57
CA ALA A 27 -3.17 7.49 -17.40
C ALA A 27 -2.14 7.80 -16.31
N LEU A 28 -2.58 8.50 -15.25
CA LEU A 28 -1.72 8.84 -14.13
C LEU A 28 -1.04 7.53 -13.74
N ALA A 29 0.25 7.40 -14.04
CA ALA A 29 1.00 6.19 -13.74
C ALA A 29 0.83 5.99 -12.24
N LYS A 30 0.12 4.91 -11.88
CA LYS A 30 -0.19 4.61 -10.50
C LYS A 30 1.13 4.56 -9.75
N ARG A 31 1.31 5.44 -8.75
CA ARG A 31 2.61 5.61 -8.08
C ARG A 31 3.08 4.24 -7.57
N ALA A 32 4.31 3.87 -7.93
CA ALA A 32 4.93 2.65 -7.43
C ALA A 32 5.03 2.69 -5.90
N PHE A 33 4.90 1.53 -5.26
CA PHE A 33 5.10 1.41 -3.82
C PHE A 33 6.57 1.64 -3.48
N THR A 34 6.84 2.59 -2.59
CA THR A 34 8.21 2.98 -2.21
C THR A 34 8.48 2.60 -0.76
N GLU A 35 9.66 2.03 -0.51
CA GLU A 35 10.14 1.77 0.84
C GLU A 35 10.22 3.08 1.66
N GLN A 36 9.81 3.00 2.92
CA GLN A 36 9.85 4.11 3.88
C GLN A 36 10.60 3.68 5.14
N GLN A 37 11.23 4.64 5.81
CA GLN A 37 11.83 4.39 7.12
C GLN A 37 10.75 4.14 8.17
N TYR A 38 11.03 3.28 9.14
CA TYR A 38 10.08 2.92 10.20
C TYR A 38 9.46 4.13 10.90
N SER A 39 10.27 5.15 11.21
CA SER A 39 9.79 6.40 11.83
C SER A 39 8.76 7.16 10.99
N THR A 40 8.67 6.90 9.69
CA THR A 40 7.73 7.55 8.78
C THR A 40 6.41 6.81 8.67
N PHE A 41 6.40 5.47 8.71
CA PHE A 41 5.19 4.68 8.43
C PHE A 41 4.59 3.98 9.67
N GLN A 42 5.28 4.02 10.81
CA GLN A 42 4.77 3.44 12.06
C GLN A 42 3.41 4.05 12.47
N ILE A 43 2.59 3.24 13.14
CA ILE A 43 1.21 3.60 13.53
C ILE A 43 0.96 3.50 15.05
N SER A 44 2.02 3.40 15.84
CA SER A 44 1.95 3.00 17.25
C SER A 44 1.60 4.12 18.22
N ASP A 45 1.82 5.38 17.86
CA ASP A 45 1.43 6.53 18.69
C ASP A 45 -0.08 6.85 18.58
N GLY A 46 -0.60 7.59 19.56
CA GLY A 46 -1.96 8.12 19.56
C GLY A 46 -2.92 7.35 20.45
N THR A 47 -4.03 6.89 19.88
CA THR A 47 -5.05 6.10 20.57
C THR A 47 -5.27 4.76 19.90
N SER A 48 -5.53 3.72 20.69
CA SER A 48 -5.94 2.42 20.19
C SER A 48 -7.35 2.42 19.58
N GLY A 49 -7.62 1.42 18.75
CA GLY A 49 -8.94 1.10 18.20
C GLY A 49 -9.11 1.33 16.70
N ASN A 50 -8.08 1.81 16.00
CA ASN A 50 -8.08 2.11 14.58
C ASN A 50 -6.89 1.51 13.82
N ALA A 51 -6.11 0.61 14.44
CA ALA A 51 -4.85 0.12 13.86
C ALA A 51 -5.02 -0.60 12.52
N GLN A 52 -6.16 -1.26 12.30
CA GLN A 52 -6.44 -1.90 11.01
C GLN A 52 -6.51 -0.87 9.88
N THR A 53 -7.23 0.23 10.10
CA THR A 53 -7.38 1.29 9.10
C THR A 53 -6.03 1.94 8.81
N GLU A 54 -5.24 2.23 9.83
CA GLU A 54 -3.90 2.82 9.68
C GLU A 54 -2.95 1.86 8.95
N ALA A 55 -2.95 0.57 9.29
CA ALA A 55 -2.13 -0.43 8.61
C ALA A 55 -2.57 -0.66 7.15
N ASN A 56 -3.88 -0.58 6.87
CA ASN A 56 -4.41 -0.66 5.50
C ASN A 56 -3.92 0.49 4.62
N ALA A 57 -3.87 1.71 5.17
CA ALA A 57 -3.35 2.88 4.47
C ALA A 57 -1.86 2.73 4.10
N VAL A 58 -1.09 2.00 4.91
CA VAL A 58 0.34 1.75 4.64
C VAL A 58 0.55 0.65 3.61
N PHE A 59 -0.19 -0.46 3.66
CA PHE A 59 0.10 -1.65 2.84
C PHE A 59 -0.99 -1.92 1.78
N PRO A 60 -2.20 -2.41 2.11
CA PRO A 60 -3.25 -2.70 1.13
C PRO A 60 -3.66 -1.57 0.19
N ASP A 61 -3.89 -0.36 0.71
CA ASP A 61 -4.50 0.73 -0.06
C ASP A 61 -3.63 1.16 -1.26
N PRO A 62 -2.29 1.28 -1.13
CA PRO A 62 -1.39 1.45 -2.27
C PRO A 62 -1.52 0.40 -3.40
N PHE A 63 -1.99 -0.81 -3.08
CA PHE A 63 -2.21 -1.88 -4.06
C PHE A 63 -3.66 -2.00 -4.55
N LYS A 64 -4.59 -1.22 -4.00
CA LYS A 64 -6.03 -1.32 -4.33
C LYS A 64 -6.28 -1.16 -5.82
N GLY A 65 -6.89 -2.16 -6.46
CA GLY A 65 -7.16 -2.17 -7.91
C GLY A 65 -5.90 -2.31 -8.77
N ARG A 66 -4.81 -2.86 -8.24
CA ARG A 66 -3.65 -3.33 -9.03
C ARG A 66 -3.74 -4.84 -9.18
N ASP A 67 -3.27 -5.35 -10.30
CA ASP A 67 -2.96 -6.77 -10.41
C ASP A 67 -1.69 -7.08 -9.59
N LEU A 68 -1.85 -7.86 -8.52
CA LEU A 68 -0.75 -8.20 -7.64
C LEU A 68 0.33 -9.06 -8.34
N ALA A 69 -0.02 -9.78 -9.41
CA ALA A 69 0.97 -10.54 -10.19
C ALA A 69 1.94 -9.62 -10.96
N THR A 70 1.55 -8.36 -11.19
CA THR A 70 2.37 -7.35 -11.89
C THR A 70 3.21 -6.48 -10.94
N VAL A 71 3.08 -6.68 -9.62
CA VAL A 71 3.88 -5.95 -8.63
C VAL A 71 5.35 -6.28 -8.86
N THR A 72 6.18 -5.25 -8.92
CA THR A 72 7.61 -5.42 -9.24
C THR A 72 8.38 -6.04 -8.07
N ALA A 73 9.54 -6.63 -8.37
CA ALA A 73 10.42 -7.17 -7.33
C ALA A 73 10.87 -6.09 -6.33
N ALA A 74 11.08 -4.85 -6.79
CA ALA A 74 11.43 -3.73 -5.93
C ALA A 74 10.30 -3.36 -4.95
N GLU A 75 9.05 -3.36 -5.42
CA GLU A 75 7.89 -3.07 -4.57
C GLU A 75 7.63 -4.19 -3.57
N LEU A 76 7.72 -5.46 -3.98
CA LEU A 76 7.62 -6.59 -3.06
C LEU A 76 8.72 -6.52 -1.98
N LYS A 77 9.96 -6.20 -2.39
CA LYS A 77 11.07 -6.01 -1.45
C LYS A 77 10.83 -4.85 -0.49
N ALA A 78 10.25 -3.74 -0.96
CA ALA A 78 9.88 -2.62 -0.10
C ALA A 78 8.83 -3.02 0.95
N VAL A 79 7.79 -3.78 0.56
CA VAL A 79 6.79 -4.31 1.51
C VAL A 79 7.46 -5.21 2.55
N GLN A 80 8.36 -6.09 2.13
CA GLN A 80 9.10 -6.99 3.02
C GLN A 80 10.01 -6.21 3.99
N ASN A 81 10.81 -5.28 3.48
CA ASN A 81 11.70 -4.45 4.30
C ASN A 81 10.90 -3.65 5.36
N MET A 82 9.77 -3.05 4.97
CA MET A 82 8.92 -2.30 5.90
C MET A 82 8.29 -3.20 6.96
N ARG A 83 7.75 -4.38 6.62
CA ARG A 83 7.20 -5.28 7.64
C ARG A 83 8.29 -5.81 8.59
N GLU A 84 9.51 -6.03 8.08
CA GLU A 84 10.65 -6.50 8.88
C GLU A 84 11.17 -5.38 9.80
N ALA A 85 11.13 -4.13 9.36
CA ALA A 85 11.43 -2.99 10.23
C ALA A 85 10.41 -2.86 11.39
N ALA A 86 9.13 -3.12 11.14
CA ALA A 86 8.12 -3.20 12.20
C ALA A 86 8.38 -4.39 13.14
N GLU A 87 8.86 -5.52 12.62
CA GLU A 87 9.27 -6.67 13.44
C GLU A 87 10.48 -6.36 14.33
N ALA A 88 11.50 -5.71 13.78
CA ALA A 88 12.67 -5.26 14.53
C ALA A 88 12.27 -4.29 15.65
N ALA A 89 11.37 -3.33 15.38
CA ALA A 89 10.86 -2.45 16.42
C ALA A 89 10.13 -3.22 17.55
N GLU A 90 9.42 -4.31 17.24
CA GLU A 90 8.80 -5.17 18.25
C GLU A 90 9.86 -5.83 19.15
N VAL A 91 10.85 -6.49 18.54
CA VAL A 91 11.84 -7.31 19.23
C VAL A 91 12.86 -6.45 19.98
N ASP A 92 13.40 -5.43 19.33
CA ASP A 92 14.56 -4.68 19.82
C ASP A 92 14.19 -3.52 20.73
N LYS A 93 12.98 -2.96 20.55
CA LYS A 93 12.55 -1.74 21.25
C LYS A 93 11.33 -1.99 22.15
N PHE A 94 10.19 -2.38 21.59
CA PHE A 94 8.94 -2.52 22.37
C PHE A 94 9.10 -3.50 23.53
N ASN A 95 9.66 -4.69 23.29
CA ASN A 95 9.85 -5.69 24.36
C ASN A 95 10.63 -5.10 25.54
N LYS A 96 11.74 -4.41 25.27
CA LYS A 96 12.59 -3.82 26.32
C LYS A 96 11.88 -2.68 27.05
N GLN A 97 11.25 -1.77 26.31
CA GLN A 97 10.59 -0.61 26.91
C GLN A 97 9.34 -0.99 27.73
N VAL A 98 8.54 -1.95 27.25
CA VAL A 98 7.39 -2.46 28.02
C VAL A 98 7.87 -3.11 29.32
N SER A 99 8.94 -3.90 29.29
CA SER A 99 9.49 -4.54 30.51
C SER A 99 10.08 -3.54 31.50
N ALA A 100 10.58 -2.39 31.03
CA ALA A 100 11.16 -1.35 31.88
C ALA A 100 10.12 -0.36 32.45
N ALA A 101 8.94 -0.28 31.85
CA ALA A 101 7.88 0.64 32.26
C ALA A 101 6.93 0.03 33.28
N SER A 102 6.17 0.88 33.97
CA SER A 102 5.08 0.49 34.87
C SER A 102 3.85 1.39 34.70
N GLY A 103 2.74 0.99 35.30
CA GLY A 103 1.49 1.76 35.31
C GLY A 103 0.96 2.12 33.92
N ASP A 104 0.50 3.36 33.76
CA ASP A 104 -0.10 3.85 32.53
C ASP A 104 0.90 3.91 31.36
N ALA A 105 2.18 4.16 31.66
CA ALA A 105 3.23 4.16 30.65
C ALA A 105 3.43 2.76 30.03
N ALA A 106 3.48 1.71 30.87
CA ALA A 106 3.54 0.32 30.39
C ALA A 106 2.30 -0.04 29.58
N THR A 107 1.12 0.41 30.02
CA THR A 107 -0.13 0.18 29.30
C THR A 107 -0.13 0.86 27.92
N ALA A 108 0.34 2.10 27.83
CA ALA A 108 0.43 2.83 26.56
C ALA A 108 1.44 2.19 25.59
N LEU A 109 2.60 1.74 26.10
CA LEU A 109 3.59 1.01 25.29
C LEU A 109 3.06 -0.33 24.80
N GLN A 110 2.33 -1.07 25.65
CA GLN A 110 1.71 -2.34 25.26
C GLN A 110 0.65 -2.13 24.17
N ASN A 111 -0.16 -1.06 24.26
CA ASN A 111 -1.11 -0.69 23.22
C ASN A 111 -0.40 -0.33 21.90
N GLY A 112 0.66 0.48 21.96
CA GLY A 112 1.48 0.81 20.79
C GLY A 112 2.12 -0.42 20.15
N LYS A 113 2.56 -1.40 20.96
CA LYS A 113 3.05 -2.70 20.50
C LYS A 113 1.96 -3.48 19.76
N ILE A 114 0.72 -3.49 20.26
CA ILE A 114 -0.40 -4.13 19.55
C ILE A 114 -0.64 -3.48 18.19
N LYS A 115 -0.66 -2.13 18.11
CA LYS A 115 -0.76 -1.42 16.83
C LYS A 115 0.39 -1.80 15.88
N ASN A 116 1.62 -1.90 16.39
CA ASN A 116 2.78 -2.34 15.59
C ASN A 116 2.63 -3.78 15.07
N LYS A 117 2.06 -4.69 15.88
CA LYS A 117 1.80 -6.06 15.44
C LYS A 117 0.75 -6.11 14.34
N VAL A 118 -0.29 -5.28 14.40
CA VAL A 118 -1.26 -5.13 13.31
C VAL A 118 -0.54 -4.65 12.05
N LEU A 119 0.29 -3.61 12.14
CA LEU A 119 1.09 -3.10 11.02
C LEU A 119 1.98 -4.19 10.37
N LYS A 120 2.79 -4.88 11.19
CA LYS A 120 3.67 -5.97 10.75
C LYS A 120 2.90 -7.06 10.01
N LEU A 121 1.84 -7.57 10.63
CA LEU A 121 1.08 -8.69 10.09
C LEU A 121 0.30 -8.30 8.83
N THR A 122 -0.21 -7.07 8.74
CA THR A 122 -0.81 -6.56 7.49
C THR A 122 0.22 -6.51 6.36
N GLY A 123 1.44 -6.04 6.62
CA GLY A 123 2.53 -6.06 5.64
C GLY A 123 2.93 -7.48 5.23
N GLU A 124 3.00 -8.43 6.17
CA GLU A 124 3.29 -9.83 5.87
C GLU A 124 2.18 -10.49 5.03
N VAL A 125 0.91 -10.28 5.39
CA VAL A 125 -0.25 -10.74 4.60
C VAL A 125 -0.20 -10.18 3.18
N GLN A 126 0.07 -8.89 3.01
CA GLN A 126 0.17 -8.25 1.69
C GLN A 126 1.31 -8.84 0.85
N ALA A 127 2.48 -9.07 1.46
CA ALA A 127 3.62 -9.70 0.78
C ALA A 127 3.30 -11.13 0.34
N ILE A 128 2.62 -11.92 1.18
CA ILE A 128 2.20 -13.29 0.84
C ILE A 128 1.17 -13.26 -0.30
N GLN A 129 0.19 -12.36 -0.27
CA GLN A 129 -0.80 -12.21 -1.34
C GLN A 129 -0.15 -11.88 -2.70
N ILE A 130 0.88 -11.02 -2.71
CA ILE A 130 1.68 -10.73 -3.91
C ILE A 130 2.38 -12.00 -4.41
N LYS A 131 3.06 -12.74 -3.52
CA LYS A 131 3.76 -13.99 -3.88
C LYS A 131 2.82 -15.05 -4.44
N ILE A 132 1.65 -15.23 -3.84
CA ILE A 132 0.61 -16.15 -4.35
C ILE A 132 0.16 -15.73 -5.75
N ALA A 133 -0.11 -14.44 -5.98
CA ALA A 133 -0.54 -13.95 -7.29
C ALA A 133 0.53 -14.19 -8.36
N GLN A 134 1.79 -13.86 -8.07
CA GLN A 134 2.92 -14.11 -8.96
C GLN A 134 3.13 -15.61 -9.20
N GLY A 135 3.02 -16.43 -8.16
CA GLY A 135 3.15 -17.89 -8.23
C GLY A 135 2.08 -18.52 -9.13
N LYS A 136 0.81 -18.13 -8.97
CA LYS A 136 -0.31 -18.59 -9.80
C LYS A 136 -0.12 -18.22 -11.27
N THR A 137 0.24 -16.98 -11.58
CA THR A 137 0.51 -16.55 -12.95
C THR A 137 1.70 -17.30 -13.57
N ALA A 138 2.69 -17.68 -12.76
CA ALA A 138 3.83 -18.48 -13.19
C ALA A 138 3.57 -20.00 -13.22
N GLY A 139 2.34 -20.46 -12.93
CA GLY A 139 2.00 -21.88 -12.89
C GLY A 139 2.67 -22.68 -11.77
N LYS A 140 3.05 -22.03 -10.66
CA LYS A 140 3.68 -22.66 -9.49
C LYS A 140 2.63 -23.11 -8.48
N ASP A 141 2.95 -24.18 -7.73
CA ASP A 141 2.17 -24.56 -6.56
C ASP A 141 2.32 -23.49 -5.45
N THR A 142 1.19 -22.97 -4.98
CA THR A 142 1.11 -21.94 -3.94
C THR A 142 0.49 -22.45 -2.64
N THR A 143 0.25 -23.76 -2.50
CA THR A 143 -0.45 -24.35 -1.35
C THR A 143 0.22 -24.01 -0.01
N GLY A 144 1.55 -23.98 0.03
CA GLY A 144 2.31 -23.57 1.21
C GLY A 144 2.10 -22.11 1.58
N ASP A 145 2.14 -21.20 0.59
CA ASP A 145 1.91 -19.77 0.80
C ASP A 145 0.47 -19.49 1.23
N GLU A 146 -0.51 -20.20 0.66
CA GLU A 146 -1.93 -20.10 1.04
C GLU A 146 -2.19 -20.59 2.48
N THR A 147 -1.46 -21.63 2.91
CA THR A 147 -1.51 -22.10 4.31
C THR A 147 -0.94 -21.04 5.24
N LYS A 148 0.24 -20.50 4.93
CA LYS A 148 0.86 -19.42 5.69
C LYS A 148 -0.03 -18.17 5.72
N LEU A 149 -0.69 -17.83 4.62
CA LEU A 149 -1.62 -16.70 4.54
C LEU A 149 -2.73 -16.82 5.60
N LYS A 150 -3.34 -18.00 5.74
CA LYS A 150 -4.41 -18.24 6.72
C LYS A 150 -3.90 -18.12 8.16
N GLU A 151 -2.70 -18.62 8.44
CA GLU A 151 -2.06 -18.49 9.74
C GLU A 151 -1.82 -17.02 10.11
N GLU A 152 -1.23 -16.24 9.19
CA GLU A 152 -0.96 -14.83 9.42
C GLU A 152 -2.23 -13.98 9.50
N GLN A 153 -3.27 -14.30 8.72
CA GLN A 153 -4.59 -13.68 8.84
C GLN A 153 -5.24 -13.94 10.21
N THR A 154 -5.06 -15.14 10.76
CA THR A 154 -5.56 -15.48 12.10
C THR A 154 -4.87 -14.63 13.18
N LYS A 155 -3.55 -14.53 13.11
CA LYS A 155 -2.77 -13.66 14.00
C LYS A 155 -3.17 -12.19 13.84
N LEU A 156 -3.33 -11.71 12.61
CA LEU A 156 -3.72 -10.33 12.31
C LEU A 156 -5.09 -10.03 12.95
N THR A 157 -6.08 -10.88 12.69
CA THR A 157 -7.44 -10.75 13.26
C THR A 157 -7.44 -10.68 14.77
N LYS A 158 -6.64 -11.53 15.44
CA LYS A 158 -6.50 -11.50 16.91
C LYS A 158 -5.93 -10.17 17.42
N ASN A 159 -4.92 -9.60 16.76
CA ASN A 159 -4.32 -8.34 17.21
C ASN A 159 -5.24 -7.14 16.88
N ILE A 160 -5.97 -7.17 15.76
CA ILE A 160 -7.02 -6.19 15.46
C ILE A 160 -8.09 -6.19 16.54
N ALA A 161 -8.60 -7.37 16.92
CA ALA A 161 -9.59 -7.48 18.00
C ALA A 161 -9.06 -6.95 19.34
N THR A 162 -7.77 -7.15 19.61
CA THR A 162 -7.11 -6.62 20.82
C THR A 162 -7.01 -5.10 20.77
N ASP A 163 -6.64 -4.50 19.63
CA ASP A 163 -6.60 -3.05 19.46
C ASP A 163 -8.00 -2.43 19.63
N VAL A 164 -9.01 -3.02 19.00
CA VAL A 164 -10.42 -2.58 19.12
C VAL A 164 -10.92 -2.68 20.57
N LYS A 165 -10.56 -3.73 21.31
CA LYS A 165 -10.90 -3.85 22.73
C LYS A 165 -10.29 -2.72 23.57
N ASN A 166 -9.14 -2.19 23.14
CA ASN A 166 -8.44 -1.09 23.80
C ASN A 166 -8.83 0.28 23.23
N LYS A 167 -9.91 0.38 22.45
CA LYS A 167 -10.34 1.62 21.81
C LYS A 167 -10.38 2.80 22.79
N GLY A 168 -9.77 3.91 22.37
CA GLY A 168 -9.71 5.16 23.13
C GLY A 168 -8.64 5.18 24.23
N LYS A 169 -7.96 4.06 24.52
CA LYS A 169 -6.79 4.05 25.41
C LYS A 169 -5.57 4.64 24.69
N ALA A 170 -4.70 5.30 25.45
CA ALA A 170 -3.44 5.81 24.92
C ALA A 170 -2.57 4.69 24.34
N SER A 171 -1.88 4.98 23.25
CA SER A 171 -0.87 4.12 22.62
C SER A 171 0.40 4.92 22.36
N LYS A 172 1.57 4.30 22.61
CA LYS A 172 2.88 4.94 22.48
C LYS A 172 3.80 4.15 21.56
N GLY A 173 4.38 4.81 20.56
CA GLY A 173 5.39 4.26 19.66
C GLY A 173 6.80 4.27 20.22
N VAL A 174 7.72 3.64 19.49
CA VAL A 174 9.15 3.45 19.86
C VAL A 174 10.11 3.87 18.74
N ALA A 175 9.61 4.54 17.72
CA ALA A 175 10.41 4.97 16.58
C ALA A 175 11.47 5.98 17.01
#